data_AF-A0A4Y8LHH0-F1
#
_entry.id   AF-A0A4Y8LHH0-F1
#
_cell.length_a   1.000
_cell.length_b   1.000
_cell.length_c   1.000
_cell.angle_alpha   90.00
_cell.angle_beta   90.00
_cell.angle_gamma   90.00
#
_symmetry.space_group_name_H-M   'P 1'
#
loop_
_entity.id
_entity.type
_entity.pdbx_description
1 polymer ?
#
loop_
_entity_poly.entity_id
_entity_poly.type
_entity_poly.pdbx_seq_one_letter_code
_entity_poly.pdbx_strand_id
1 'polypeptide(L)'
;MRRVNMPVCQNCNYKWTYSETLKRSVFIGPNGAKCPDCNEKQYPTTRSRQKWGVLAGLIPVLMIIITGMILDFAWPVALFIALVAAILVITLLPFTFDLSNENEPLW
;
A
#
# COMPACT_ATOMS: atom_id res chain seq x y z
N MET A 1 -3.59 12.80 -20.89
CA MET A 1 -4.00 11.53 -20.22
C MET A 1 -2.84 11.10 -19.31
N ARG A 2 -2.98 11.23 -17.99
CA ARG A 2 -1.89 10.82 -17.07
C ARG A 2 -1.72 9.31 -17.21
N ARG A 3 -0.54 8.83 -17.65
CA ARG A 3 -0.17 7.42 -17.58
C ARG A 3 0.04 7.09 -16.11
N VAL A 4 -1.05 6.76 -15.44
CA VAL A 4 -1.06 6.18 -14.10
C VAL A 4 -0.36 4.82 -14.25
N ASN A 5 0.82 4.67 -13.64
CA ASN A 5 1.60 3.43 -13.67
C ASN A 5 0.86 2.44 -12.77
N MET A 6 0.15 1.49 -13.37
CA MET A 6 -0.67 0.53 -12.63
C MET A 6 -0.05 -0.84 -12.72
N PRO A 7 -0.18 -1.65 -11.66
CA PRO A 7 0.32 -2.98 -11.66
C PRO A 7 -0.30 -3.79 -12.79
N VAL A 8 0.55 -4.59 -13.42
CA VAL A 8 0.19 -5.49 -14.49
C VAL A 8 0.25 -6.91 -13.95
N CYS A 9 -0.75 -7.72 -14.27
CA CYS A 9 -0.75 -9.13 -13.93
C CYS A 9 0.40 -9.84 -14.65
N GLN A 10 1.21 -10.59 -13.91
CA GLN A 10 2.36 -11.31 -14.49
C GLN A 10 1.94 -12.53 -15.33
N ASN A 11 0.70 -13.02 -15.20
CA ASN A 11 0.20 -14.16 -15.96
C ASN A 11 -0.46 -13.76 -17.29
N CYS A 12 -1.40 -12.82 -17.27
CA CYS A 12 -2.16 -12.43 -18.48
C CYS A 12 -1.84 -11.04 -19.02
N ASN A 13 -0.88 -10.32 -18.42
CA ASN A 13 -0.55 -8.94 -18.76
C ASN A 13 -1.73 -7.94 -18.65
N TYR A 14 -2.79 -8.32 -17.91
CA TYR A 14 -3.90 -7.43 -17.63
C TYR A 14 -3.45 -6.29 -16.72
N LYS A 15 -3.61 -5.04 -17.19
CA LYS A 15 -3.31 -3.83 -16.43
C LYS A 15 -4.48 -3.51 -15.51
N TRP A 16 -4.25 -3.53 -14.20
CA TRP A 16 -5.30 -3.27 -13.23
C TRP A 16 -5.71 -1.81 -13.26
N THR A 17 -7.00 -1.54 -13.08
CA THR A 17 -7.49 -0.17 -12.88
C THR A 17 -7.19 0.31 -11.46
N TYR A 18 -7.10 1.62 -11.26
CA TYR A 18 -6.85 2.20 -9.93
C TYR A 18 -7.85 1.73 -8.88
N SER A 19 -9.14 1.71 -9.22
CA SER A 19 -10.19 1.21 -8.32
C SER A 19 -10.01 -0.26 -7.98
N GLU A 20 -9.60 -1.10 -8.93
CA GLU A 20 -9.36 -2.53 -8.69
C GLU A 20 -8.12 -2.73 -7.83
N THR A 21 -7.02 -2.04 -8.14
CA THR A 21 -5.80 -2.09 -7.34
C THR A 21 -6.04 -1.58 -5.93
N LEU A 22 -6.86 -0.56 -5.72
CA LEU A 22 -7.08 0.00 -4.38
C LEU A 22 -8.05 -0.84 -3.56
N LYS A 23 -9.17 -1.29 -4.16
CA LYS A 23 -10.05 -2.27 -3.49
C LYS A 23 -9.25 -3.50 -3.12
N ARG A 24 -8.52 -4.04 -4.10
CA ARG A 24 -7.75 -5.25 -3.85
C ARG A 24 -6.55 -4.95 -2.98
N SER A 25 -5.81 -3.85 -3.03
CA SER A 25 -4.64 -3.66 -2.15
C SER A 25 -5.02 -3.63 -0.67
N VAL A 26 -6.20 -3.09 -0.35
CA VAL A 26 -6.77 -3.14 1.00
C VAL A 26 -7.15 -4.58 1.40
N PHE A 27 -7.60 -5.41 0.45
CA PHE A 27 -7.96 -6.82 0.67
C PHE A 27 -6.85 -7.84 0.31
N ILE A 28 -5.77 -7.41 -0.34
CA ILE A 28 -4.53 -8.12 -0.67
C ILE A 28 -3.77 -8.07 0.64
N GLY A 29 -4.27 -8.84 1.59
CA GLY A 29 -3.49 -9.20 2.74
C GLY A 29 -2.31 -10.08 2.32
N PRO A 30 -1.70 -10.76 3.29
CA PRO A 30 -0.67 -11.78 3.06
C PRO A 30 -1.02 -12.82 2.00
N ASN A 31 -2.31 -13.00 1.75
CA ASN A 31 -2.87 -14.13 1.04
C ASN A 31 -2.95 -13.91 -0.47
N GLY A 32 -2.58 -12.74 -1.01
CA GLY A 32 -2.69 -12.42 -2.43
C GLY A 32 -4.13 -12.21 -2.92
N ALA A 33 -4.32 -11.70 -4.14
CA ALA A 33 -5.63 -11.53 -4.78
C ALA A 33 -5.68 -12.13 -6.18
N LYS A 34 -6.87 -12.61 -6.55
CA LYS A 34 -7.11 -13.16 -7.89
C LYS A 34 -7.23 -12.03 -8.93
N CYS A 35 -6.57 -12.19 -10.07
CA CYS A 35 -6.75 -11.33 -11.25
C CYS A 35 -8.22 -11.38 -11.72
N PRO A 36 -8.85 -10.27 -12.18
CA PRO A 36 -10.25 -10.33 -12.65
C PRO A 36 -10.38 -11.06 -13.99
N ASP A 37 -9.29 -11.10 -14.75
CA ASP A 37 -9.26 -11.56 -16.14
C ASP A 37 -8.88 -13.05 -16.21
N CYS A 38 -7.72 -13.41 -15.66
CA CYS A 38 -7.24 -14.80 -15.69
C CYS A 38 -7.53 -15.61 -14.41
N ASN A 39 -8.14 -15.01 -13.38
CA ASN A 39 -8.36 -15.62 -12.05
C ASN A 39 -7.10 -16.12 -11.32
N GLU A 40 -5.91 -15.92 -11.89
CA GLU A 40 -4.64 -16.33 -11.31
C GLU A 40 -4.33 -15.50 -10.07
N LYS A 41 -3.75 -16.16 -9.07
CA LYS A 41 -3.48 -15.54 -7.78
C LYS A 41 -2.20 -14.70 -7.86
N GLN A 42 -2.35 -13.38 -7.73
CA GLN A 42 -1.25 -12.43 -7.70
C GLN A 42 -0.91 -12.08 -6.26
N TYR A 43 0.38 -12.08 -5.94
CA TYR A 43 0.89 -11.68 -4.64
C TYR A 43 1.59 -10.32 -4.76
N PRO A 44 1.50 -9.46 -3.74
CA PRO A 44 2.36 -8.29 -3.68
C PRO A 44 3.81 -8.75 -3.47
N THR A 45 4.76 -8.14 -4.18
CA THR A 45 6.18 -8.47 -4.01
C THR A 45 6.63 -8.28 -2.56
N THR A 46 7.62 -9.06 -2.11
CA THR A 46 8.21 -8.92 -0.76
C THR A 46 8.66 -7.49 -0.49
N ARG A 47 9.26 -6.83 -1.49
CA ARG A 47 9.69 -5.43 -1.41
C ARG A 47 8.52 -4.48 -1.19
N SER A 48 7.39 -4.69 -1.86
CA SER A 48 6.20 -3.85 -1.69
C SER A 48 5.57 -4.06 -0.30
N ARG A 49 5.54 -5.30 0.18
CA ARG A 49 5.04 -5.64 1.53
C ARG A 49 5.96 -5.13 2.65
N GLN A 50 7.27 -5.26 2.43
CA GLN A 50 8.40 -4.58 3.07
C GLN A 50 8.09 -3.11 3.36
N LYS A 51 7.99 -2.37 2.25
CA LYS A 51 7.71 -0.94 2.25
C LYS A 51 6.36 -0.63 2.88
N TRP A 52 5.33 -1.45 2.67
CA TRP A 52 4.00 -1.20 3.25
C TRP A 52 4.02 -1.28 4.77
N GLY A 53 4.64 -2.32 5.35
CA GLY A 53 4.75 -2.45 6.80
C GLY A 53 5.50 -1.27 7.43
N VAL A 54 6.60 -0.83 6.80
CA VAL A 54 7.39 0.29 7.29
C VAL A 54 6.66 1.63 7.08
N LEU A 55 6.12 1.90 5.89
CA LEU A 55 5.46 3.18 5.59
C LEU A 55 4.13 3.33 6.34
N ALA A 56 3.33 2.27 6.45
CA ALA A 56 2.02 2.34 7.11
C ALA A 56 2.13 2.25 8.63
N GLY A 57 3.15 1.54 9.17
CA GLY A 57 3.33 1.37 10.61
C GLY A 57 4.27 2.38 11.24
N LEU A 58 5.43 2.61 10.63
CA LEU A 58 6.54 3.33 11.27
C LEU A 58 6.40 4.85 11.12
N ILE A 59 5.90 5.33 9.97
CA ILE A 59 5.71 6.77 9.74
C ILE A 59 4.69 7.40 10.71
N PRO A 60 3.49 6.83 10.91
CA PRO A 60 2.50 7.44 11.82
C PRO A 60 2.99 7.48 13.26
N VAL A 61 3.69 6.43 13.70
CA VAL A 61 4.27 6.34 15.05
C VAL A 61 5.34 7.42 15.25
N LEU A 62 6.27 7.57 14.31
CA LEU A 62 7.29 8.62 14.38
C LEU A 62 6.66 10.03 14.35
N MET A 63 5.63 10.24 13.53
CA MET A 63 4.93 11.53 13.46
C MET A 63 4.25 11.88 14.80
N ILE A 64 3.63 10.92 15.48
CA ILE A 64 3.03 11.13 16.80
C ILE A 64 4.11 11.48 17.84
N ILE A 65 5.24 10.78 17.83
CA ILE A 65 6.36 11.04 18.75
C ILE A 65 6.93 12.45 18.51
N ILE A 66 7.18 12.82 17.26
CA ILE A 66 7.74 14.14 16.89
C ILE A 66 6.77 15.27 17.25
N THR A 67 5.50 15.13 16.92
CA THR A 67 4.49 16.17 17.20
C THR A 67 4.20 16.32 18.69
N GLY A 68 4.23 15.22 19.46
CA GLY A 68 4.03 15.23 20.90
C GLY A 68 5.24 15.67 21.72
N MET A 69 6.48 15.40 21.26
CA MET A 69 7.70 15.73 22.02
C MET A 69 8.36 17.05 21.61
N ILE A 70 8.25 17.47 20.34
CA ILE A 70 9.04 18.60 19.80
C ILE A 70 8.18 19.85 19.59
N LEU A 71 6.89 19.67 19.30
CA LEU A 71 6.01 20.76 18.86
C LEU A 71 4.91 21.14 19.87
N ASP A 72 4.86 20.49 21.05
CA ASP A 72 3.84 20.69 22.10
C ASP A 72 2.39 20.74 21.57
N PHE A 73 2.11 20.05 20.46
CA PHE A 73 0.76 20.00 19.91
C PHE A 73 -0.14 19.13 20.79
N ALA A 74 -1.40 19.54 20.92
CA ALA A 74 -2.40 18.71 21.58
C ALA A 74 -2.53 17.36 20.85
N TRP A 75 -2.58 16.27 21.62
CA TRP A 75 -2.73 14.88 21.12
C TRP A 75 -3.78 14.69 20.01
N PRO A 76 -4.97 15.34 20.05
CA PRO A 76 -5.95 15.21 18.98
C PRO A 76 -5.46 15.74 17.62
N VAL A 77 -4.64 16.79 17.61
CA VAL A 77 -4.07 17.38 16.38
C VAL A 77 -3.01 16.44 15.78
N ALA A 78 -2.15 15.88 16.63
CA ALA A 78 -1.16 14.87 16.22
C ALA A 78 -1.82 13.64 15.58
N LEU A 79 -2.88 13.12 16.21
CA LEU A 79 -3.65 11.99 15.68
C LEU A 79 -4.32 12.32 14.34
N PHE A 80 -4.88 13.52 14.19
CA PHE A 80 -5.49 13.94 12.94
C PHE A 80 -4.47 14.00 11.80
N ILE A 81 -3.30 14.61 12.05
CA ILE A 81 -2.20 14.68 11.05
C ILE A 81 -1.72 13.28 10.67
N ALA A 82 -1.53 12.39 11.65
CA ALA A 82 -1.10 11.02 11.40
C ALA A 82 -2.13 10.23 10.55
N LEU A 83 -3.42 10.40 10.81
CA LEU A 83 -4.49 9.80 10.02
C LEU A 83 -4.51 10.31 8.57
N VAL A 84 -4.41 11.63 8.37
CA VAL A 84 -4.37 12.22 7.02
C VAL A 84 -3.15 11.73 6.25
N ALA A 85 -1.98 11.69 6.89
CA ALA A 85 -0.76 11.17 6.29
C ALA A 85 -0.89 9.68 5.91
N ALA A 86 -1.48 8.86 6.78
CA ALA A 86 -1.72 7.44 6.49
C ALA A 86 -2.66 7.25 5.28
N ILE A 87 -3.74 8.03 5.19
CA ILE A 87 -4.68 7.99 4.05
C ILE A 87 -3.96 8.41 2.75
N LEU A 88 -3.15 9.46 2.79
CA LEU A 88 -2.36 9.90 1.63
C LEU A 88 -1.37 8.83 1.17
N VAL A 89 -0.66 8.19 2.10
CA VAL A 89 0.22 7.06 1.78
C VAL A 89 -0.59 5.97 1.10
N ILE A 90 -1.70 5.53 1.69
CA ILE A 90 -2.56 4.45 1.16
C ILE A 90 -3.07 4.74 -0.25
N THR A 91 -3.47 5.97 -0.54
CA THR A 91 -3.99 6.38 -1.86
C THR A 91 -2.89 6.46 -2.93
N LEU A 92 -1.64 6.71 -2.54
CA LEU A 92 -0.47 6.73 -3.42
C LEU A 92 0.20 5.36 -3.58
N LEU A 93 -0.10 4.39 -2.72
CA LEU A 93 0.41 3.02 -2.81
C LEU A 93 0.22 2.33 -4.17
N PRO A 94 -0.97 2.30 -4.80
CA PRO A 94 -1.20 1.49 -6.01
C PRO A 94 -0.27 1.88 -7.17
N PHE A 95 0.36 3.05 -7.11
CA PHE A 95 1.36 3.51 -8.08
C PHE A 95 2.76 2.93 -7.87
N THR A 96 3.03 2.40 -6.68
CA THR A 96 4.33 1.85 -6.25
C THR A 96 4.30 0.34 -6.00
N PHE A 97 3.12 -0.28 -6.14
CA PHE A 97 2.93 -1.71 -5.94
C PHE A 97 3.27 -2.48 -7.21
N ASP A 98 4.27 -3.37 -7.11
CA ASP A 98 4.56 -4.38 -8.12
C ASP A 98 3.90 -5.71 -7.73
N LEU A 99 3.30 -6.38 -8.71
CA LEU A 99 2.70 -7.71 -8.56
C LEU A 99 3.69 -8.80 -8.97
N SER A 100 3.71 -9.90 -8.20
CA SER A 100 4.42 -11.15 -8.53
C SER A 100 3.43 -12.31 -8.62
N ASN A 101 3.72 -13.28 -9.49
CA ASN A 101 3.00 -14.56 -9.54
C ASN A 101 3.38 -15.47 -8.37
N GLU A 102 4.53 -15.24 -7.75
CA GLU A 102 5.07 -16.09 -6.71
C GLU A 102 4.80 -15.47 -5.34
N ASN A 103 4.33 -16.28 -4.40
CA ASN A 103 4.23 -15.85 -3.01
C ASN A 103 5.62 -15.87 -2.40
N GLU A 104 6.41 -14.85 -2.72
CA GLU A 104 7.75 -14.69 -2.19
C GLU A 104 7.65 -14.68 -0.65
N PRO A 105 8.32 -15.63 0.04
CA PRO A 105 8.35 -15.63 1.49
C PRO A 105 9.06 -14.36 1.98
N LEU A 106 8.57 -13.79 3.08
CA LEU A 106 9.17 -12.62 3.73
C LEU A 106 10.52 -12.94 4.42
N TRP A 107 11.02 -14.17 4.28
CA TRP A 107 12.19 -14.75 4.94
C TRP A 107 12.97 -15.64 3.95
#